data_AF-A0ABD2PCJ6-F1
#
_entry.id   AF-A0ABD2PCJ6-F1
#
_cell.length_a   1.000
_cell.length_b   1.000
_cell.length_c   1.000
_cell.angle_alpha   90.00
_cell.angle_beta   90.00
_cell.angle_gamma   90.00
#
_symmetry.space_group_name_H-M   'P 1'
#
loop_
_entity.id
_entity.type
_entity.pdbx_description
1 polymer ?
#
loop_
_entity_poly.entity_id
_entity_poly.type
_entity_poly.pdbx_seq_one_letter_code
_entity_poly.pdbx_strand_id
1 'polypeptide(L)'
;MEDFICPRCRTSKFQNPSLKMMVNVCGHGLCESCVDLLFLKGSGSCPECRIPLRRNNFRIQMFEDATVEKEVDIRKRVLRDFNKKEEDFNSLREYNDYLEEVETIIYNLCNNIDVTETNKK
;
A
#
# COMPACT_ATOMS: atom_id res chain seq x y z
N MET A 1 -11.76 0.36 -18.14
CA MET A 1 -10.46 0.61 -17.50
C MET A 1 -10.26 2.10 -17.50
N GLU A 2 -10.35 2.73 -16.34
CA GLU A 2 -9.96 4.14 -16.21
C GLU A 2 -8.43 4.17 -16.12
N ASP A 3 -7.80 4.77 -17.12
CA ASP A 3 -6.35 4.94 -17.13
C ASP A 3 -5.93 5.77 -15.93
N PHE A 4 -5.00 5.27 -15.12
CA PHE A 4 -4.52 5.98 -13.96
C PHE A 4 -3.82 7.29 -14.39
N ILE A 5 -4.43 8.43 -14.04
CA ILE A 5 -3.94 9.77 -14.39
C ILE A 5 -3.14 10.33 -13.22
N CYS A 6 -1.94 10.85 -13.47
CA CYS A 6 -1.18 11.52 -12.43
C CYS A 6 -1.94 12.77 -11.93
N PRO A 7 -2.27 12.89 -10.63
CA PRO A 7 -3.09 14.00 -10.12
C PRO A 7 -2.42 15.38 -10.24
N ARG A 8 -1.09 15.41 -10.39
CA ARG A 8 -0.30 16.64 -10.47
C ARG A 8 -0.13 17.17 -11.89
N CYS A 9 0.23 16.31 -12.85
CA CYS A 9 0.50 16.72 -14.23
C CYS A 9 -0.59 16.33 -15.22
N ARG A 10 -1.60 15.57 -14.79
CA ARG A 10 -2.70 15.04 -15.60
C ARG A 10 -2.28 14.18 -16.80
N THR A 11 -1.02 13.74 -16.83
CA THR A 11 -0.50 12.81 -17.84
C THR A 11 -0.91 11.39 -17.49
N SER A 12 -1.28 10.62 -18.52
CA SER A 12 -1.61 9.19 -18.41
C SER A 12 -0.70 8.35 -19.30
N LYS A 13 -0.76 7.02 -19.13
CA LYS A 13 -0.05 6.06 -20.00
C LYS A 13 -0.49 6.17 -21.47
N PHE A 14 -1.72 6.61 -21.74
CA PHE A 14 -2.20 6.84 -23.10
C PHE A 14 -1.41 7.92 -23.84
N GLN A 15 -1.06 9.01 -23.15
CA GLN A 15 -0.29 10.12 -23.72
C GLN A 15 1.21 9.81 -23.79
N ASN A 16 1.71 9.04 -22.83
CA ASN A 16 3.11 8.64 -22.78
C ASN A 16 3.21 7.16 -22.35
N PRO A 17 3.41 6.23 -23.30
CA PRO A 17 3.52 4.80 -23.00
C PRO A 17 4.70 4.43 -22.09
N SER A 18 5.74 5.28 -22.03
CA SER A 18 6.91 5.07 -21.15
C SER A 18 6.69 5.64 -19.74
N LEU A 19 5.52 6.21 -19.44
CA LEU A 19 5.20 6.79 -18.15
C LEU A 19 5.12 5.70 -17.06
N LYS A 20 6.03 5.78 -16.10
CA LYS A 20 5.97 4.94 -14.89
C LYS A 20 5.16 5.64 -13.82
N MET A 21 4.08 4.99 -13.40
CA MET A 21 3.33 5.39 -12.21
C MET A 21 3.99 4.77 -10.98
N MET A 22 4.12 5.56 -9.93
CA MET A 22 4.67 5.15 -8.65
C MET A 22 3.63 5.35 -7.56
N VAL A 23 3.57 4.42 -6.61
CA VAL A 23 2.67 4.48 -5.46
C VAL A 23 3.49 4.68 -4.19
N ASN A 24 2.94 5.44 -3.25
CA ASN A 24 3.54 5.73 -1.95
C ASN A 24 2.89 4.89 -0.83
N VAL A 25 3.37 5.08 0.41
CA VAL A 25 2.87 4.37 1.60
C VAL A 25 1.39 4.61 1.94
N CYS A 26 0.78 5.68 1.40
CA CYS A 26 -0.66 5.91 1.60
C CYS A 26 -1.53 5.34 0.48
N GLY A 27 -0.94 4.73 -0.55
CA GLY A 27 -1.65 4.15 -1.69
C GLY A 27 -1.97 5.14 -2.81
N HIS A 28 -1.55 6.42 -2.70
CA HIS A 28 -1.78 7.39 -3.77
C HIS A 28 -0.67 7.34 -4.82
N GLY A 29 -1.05 7.45 -6.09
CA GLY A 29 -0.15 7.30 -7.23
C GLY A 29 0.32 8.64 -7.83
N LEU A 30 1.59 8.74 -8.18
CA LEU A 30 2.23 9.87 -8.85
C LEU A 30 3.14 9.35 -9.96
N CYS A 31 3.25 10.03 -11.09
CA CYS A 31 4.23 9.63 -12.10
C CYS A 31 5.66 9.92 -11.63
N GLU A 32 6.64 9.14 -12.12
CA GLU A 32 8.07 9.26 -11.79
C GLU A 32 8.57 10.71 -11.82
N SER A 33 8.29 11.45 -12.89
CA SER A 33 8.69 12.86 -13.02
C SER A 33 8.04 13.77 -11.97
N CYS A 34 6.79 13.49 -11.57
CA CYS A 34 6.12 14.25 -10.52
C CYS A 34 6.66 13.93 -9.13
N VAL A 35 7.14 12.71 -8.89
CA VAL A 35 7.84 12.32 -7.66
C VAL A 35 9.16 13.08 -7.55
N ASP A 36 9.94 13.14 -8.63
CA ASP A 36 11.21 13.89 -8.62
C ASP A 36 11.01 15.39 -8.36
N LEU A 37 10.03 15.99 -9.04
CA LEU A 37 9.65 17.39 -8.83
C LEU A 37 9.04 17.66 -7.45
N LEU A 38 8.51 16.64 -6.77
CA LEU A 38 7.93 16.77 -5.42
C LEU A 38 9.06 16.99 -4.41
N PHE A 39 10.13 16.21 -4.50
CA PHE A 39 11.28 16.31 -3.60
C PHE A 39 12.23 17.45 -3.95
N LEU A 40 12.35 17.86 -5.22
CA LEU A 40 13.13 19.04 -5.60
C LEU A 40 12.58 20.34 -5.00
N LYS A 41 11.26 20.45 -4.84
CA LYS A 41 10.61 21.62 -4.22
C LYS A 41 10.60 21.57 -2.69
N GLY A 42 11.17 20.53 -2.09
CA GLY A 42 11.17 20.33 -0.63
C GLY A 42 9.82 19.93 -0.03
N SER A 43 8.76 19.83 -0.83
CA SER A 43 7.44 19.38 -0.39
C SER A 43 7.43 17.85 -0.29
N GLY A 44 7.69 17.30 0.90
CA GLY A 44 7.64 15.85 1.11
C GLY A 44 6.22 15.27 1.26
N SER A 45 5.16 16.08 1.24
CA SER A 45 3.82 15.61 1.59
C SER A 45 3.03 15.07 0.40
N CYS A 46 2.22 14.04 0.66
CA CYS A 46 1.25 13.52 -0.31
C CYS A 46 0.26 14.61 -0.76
N PRO A 47 0.02 14.82 -2.07
CA PRO A 47 -0.93 15.81 -2.56
C PRO A 47 -2.39 15.57 -2.14
N GLU A 48 -2.76 14.31 -1.88
CA GLU A 48 -4.14 13.91 -1.59
C GLU A 48 -4.41 13.89 -0.07
N CYS A 49 -3.61 13.13 0.70
CA CYS A 49 -3.83 12.96 2.14
C CYS A 49 -2.83 13.72 3.03
N ARG A 50 -1.88 14.48 2.46
CA ARG A 50 -0.88 15.31 3.17
C ARG A 50 0.09 14.57 4.11
N ILE A 51 0.07 13.23 4.12
CA ILE A 51 1.02 12.43 4.89
C ILE A 51 2.45 12.74 4.43
N PRO A 52 3.41 12.97 5.34
CA PRO A 52 4.81 13.18 4.99
C PRO A 52 5.41 11.90 4.37
N LEU A 53 5.99 12.04 3.19
CA LEU A 53 6.57 10.98 2.38
C LEU A 53 8.10 11.12 2.33
N ARG A 54 8.75 9.98 2.10
CA ARG A 54 10.19 9.89 1.81
C ARG A 54 10.36 9.33 0.41
N ARG A 55 11.41 9.75 -0.32
CA ARG A 55 11.64 9.30 -1.70
C ARG A 55 11.76 7.79 -1.81
N ASN A 56 12.44 7.16 -0.86
CA ASN A 56 12.63 5.70 -0.80
C ASN A 56 11.32 4.92 -0.56
N ASN A 57 10.24 5.60 -0.16
CA ASN A 57 8.94 4.98 0.09
C ASN A 57 8.06 4.94 -1.16
N PHE A 58 8.55 5.46 -2.30
CA PHE A 58 7.89 5.31 -3.59
C PHE A 58 8.34 4.02 -4.26
N ARG A 59 7.39 3.28 -4.82
CA ARG A 59 7.60 2.05 -5.58
C ARG A 59 6.84 2.10 -6.89
N ILE A 60 7.30 1.34 -7.88
CA ILE A 60 6.59 1.23 -9.16
C ILE A 60 5.24 0.55 -8.89
N GLN A 61 4.18 1.14 -9.43
CA GLN A 61 2.84 0.59 -9.36
C GLN A 61 2.79 -0.74 -10.13
N MET A 62 2.56 -1.84 -9.41
CA MET A 62 2.45 -3.17 -10.02
C MET A 62 1.02 -3.53 -10.42
N PHE A 63 0.03 -2.99 -9.72
CA PHE A 63 -1.39 -3.26 -9.93
C PHE A 63 -2.13 -1.98 -10.32
N GLU A 64 -3.15 -2.09 -11.16
CA GLU A 64 -3.98 -0.93 -11.55
C GLU A 64 -4.75 -0.36 -10.34
N ASP A 65 -5.17 -1.23 -9.43
CA ASP A 65 -5.91 -0.86 -8.22
C ASP A 65 -4.97 -0.55 -7.06
N ALA A 66 -4.98 0.71 -6.62
CA ALA A 66 -4.24 1.18 -5.46
C ALA A 66 -4.63 0.47 -4.15
N THR A 67 -5.88 0.00 -4.03
CA THR A 67 -6.37 -0.68 -2.82
C THR A 67 -5.76 -2.07 -2.69
N VAL A 68 -5.72 -2.83 -3.79
CA VAL A 68 -5.00 -4.11 -3.89
C VAL A 68 -3.53 -3.91 -3.57
N GLU A 69 -2.95 -2.82 -4.07
CA GLU A 69 -1.55 -2.55 -3.86
C GLU A 69 -1.21 -2.21 -2.39
N LYS A 70 -2.10 -1.48 -1.70
CA LYS A 70 -2.02 -1.23 -0.25
C LYS A 70 -2.17 -2.53 0.53
N GLU A 71 -3.12 -3.36 0.15
CA GLU A 71 -3.40 -4.64 0.81
C GLU A 71 -2.22 -5.61 0.72
N VAL A 72 -1.61 -5.76 -0.46
CA VAL A 72 -0.44 -6.63 -0.66
C VAL A 72 0.73 -6.20 0.22
N ASP A 73 0.98 -4.89 0.36
CA ASP A 73 2.05 -4.39 1.23
C ASP A 73 1.77 -4.66 2.70
N ILE A 74 0.54 -4.42 3.15
CA ILE A 74 0.13 -4.66 4.53
C ILE A 74 0.21 -6.17 4.83
N ARG A 75 -0.34 -7.02 3.96
CA ARG A 75 -0.29 -8.48 4.10
C ARG A 75 1.14 -8.99 4.18
N LYS A 76 2.05 -8.52 3.31
CA LYS A 76 3.48 -8.86 3.40
C LYS A 76 4.11 -8.45 4.72
N ARG A 77 3.72 -7.30 5.28
CA ARG A 77 4.24 -6.86 6.59
C ARG A 77 3.69 -7.74 7.71
N VAL A 78 2.38 -7.94 7.76
CA VAL A 78 1.71 -8.73 8.82
C VAL A 78 2.21 -10.17 8.81
N LEU A 79 2.30 -10.83 7.64
CA LEU A 79 2.76 -12.22 7.55
C LEU A 79 4.25 -12.42 7.95
N ARG A 80 5.06 -11.36 8.03
CA ARG A 80 6.41 -11.47 8.60
C ARG A 80 6.39 -11.66 10.11
N ASP A 81 5.45 -11.01 10.78
CA ASP A 81 5.30 -11.06 12.24
C ASP A 81 4.39 -12.24 12.65
N PHE A 82 3.33 -12.50 11.87
CA PHE A 82 2.37 -13.59 12.03
C PHE A 82 2.74 -14.80 11.14
N ASN A 83 3.81 -15.51 11.50
CA ASN A 83 4.41 -16.57 10.68
C ASN A 83 4.13 -18.01 11.14
N LYS A 84 3.19 -18.23 12.08
CA LYS A 84 2.82 -19.57 12.53
C LYS A 84 2.22 -20.40 11.39
N LYS A 85 2.57 -21.68 11.35
CA LYS A 85 2.12 -22.65 10.36
C LYS A 85 1.17 -23.66 10.99
N GLU A 86 0.48 -24.45 10.17
CA GLU A 86 -0.43 -25.50 10.63
C GLU A 86 0.22 -26.47 11.63
N GLU A 87 1.52 -26.76 11.47
CA GLU A 87 2.32 -27.59 12.39
C GLU A 87 2.47 -27.03 13.81
N ASP A 88 2.21 -25.73 14.01
CA ASP A 88 2.26 -25.07 15.32
C ASP A 88 0.93 -25.18 16.11
N PHE A 89 -0.08 -25.86 15.56
CA PHE A 89 -1.42 -25.96 16.15
C PHE A 89 -1.84 -27.41 16.42
N ASN A 90 -2.73 -27.61 17.39
CA ASN A 90 -3.21 -28.96 17.77
C ASN A 90 -4.37 -29.44 16.89
N SER A 91 -5.02 -28.51 16.17
CA SER A 91 -6.12 -28.83 15.26
C SER A 91 -6.19 -27.88 14.07
N LEU A 92 -6.73 -28.38 12.96
CA LEU A 92 -7.02 -27.58 11.77
C LEU A 92 -7.96 -26.41 12.09
N ARG A 93 -8.85 -26.57 13.07
CA ARG A 93 -9.76 -25.50 13.49
C ARG A 93 -9.01 -24.32 14.11
N GLU A 94 -8.10 -24.58 15.03
CA GLU A 94 -7.26 -23.54 15.65
C GLU A 94 -6.41 -22.81 14.62
N TYR A 95 -5.87 -23.54 13.64
CA TYR A 95 -5.12 -22.94 12.54
C TYR A 95 -5.99 -22.02 11.66
N ASN A 96 -7.21 -22.46 11.30
CA ASN A 96 -8.14 -21.64 10.53
C ASN A 96 -8.61 -20.41 11.32
N ASP A 97 -8.86 -20.54 12.62
CA ASP A 97 -9.23 -19.42 13.49
C ASP A 97 -8.07 -18.39 13.56
N TYR A 98 -6.82 -18.86 13.59
CA TYR A 98 -5.64 -18.00 13.51
C TYR A 98 -5.52 -17.29 12.15
N LEU A 99 -5.76 -17.98 11.03
CA LEU A 99 -5.75 -17.35 9.70
C LEU A 99 -6.82 -16.26 9.58
N GLU A 100 -8.02 -16.50 10.13
CA GLU A 100 -9.10 -15.52 10.16
C GLU A 100 -8.73 -14.29 11.02
N GLU A 101 -8.05 -14.49 12.15
CA GLU A 101 -7.54 -13.38 12.98
C GLU A 101 -6.50 -12.55 12.21
N VAL A 102 -5.57 -13.19 11.51
CA VAL A 102 -4.58 -12.51 10.66
C VAL A 102 -5.26 -11.71 9.56
N GLU A 103 -6.28 -12.26 8.91
CA GLU A 103 -7.02 -11.55 7.86
C GLU A 103 -7.82 -10.37 8.42
N THR A 104 -8.38 -10.49 9.63
CA THR A 104 -9.02 -9.38 10.34
C THR A 104 -8.05 -8.22 10.59
N ILE A 105 -6.82 -8.53 11.03
CA ILE A 105 -5.76 -7.53 11.23
C ILE A 105 -5.42 -6.83 9.90
N ILE A 106 -5.26 -7.59 8.81
CA ILE A 106 -4.98 -7.03 7.48
C ILE A 106 -6.12 -6.12 7.03
N TYR A 107 -7.37 -6.58 7.14
CA TYR A 107 -8.56 -5.83 6.76
C TYR A 107 -8.67 -4.49 7.52
N ASN A 108 -8.46 -4.52 8.83
CA ASN A 108 -8.48 -3.33 9.67
C ASN A 108 -7.41 -2.32 9.25
N LEU A 109 -6.17 -2.77 9.03
CA LEU A 109 -5.08 -1.91 8.57
C LEU A 109 -5.31 -1.35 7.16
N CYS A 110 -5.89 -2.14 6.25
CA CYS A 110 -6.25 -1.70 4.90
C CYS A 110 -7.31 -0.59 4.91
N ASN A 111 -8.31 -0.70 5.77
CA ASN A 111 -9.43 0.24 5.85
C ASN A 111 -9.23 1.36 6.89
N ASN A 112 -8.08 1.38 7.57
CA ASN A 112 -7.76 2.30 8.67
C ASN A 112 -8.76 2.21 9.85
N ILE A 113 -9.29 1.02 10.12
CA ILE A 113 -10.17 0.73 11.26
C ILE A 113 -9.29 0.33 12.44
N ASP A 114 -9.49 0.95 13.61
CA ASP A 114 -8.86 0.58 14.89
C ASP A 114 -7.35 0.27 14.82
N VAL A 115 -6.62 1.09 14.06
CA VAL A 115 -5.19 0.90 13.76
C VAL A 115 -4.33 0.86 15.03
N THR A 116 -4.70 1.60 16.07
CA THR A 116 -3.93 1.62 17.32
C THR A 116 -4.12 0.36 18.16
N GLU A 117 -5.29 -0.26 18.10
CA GLU A 117 -5.56 -1.53 18.77
C GLU A 117 -4.98 -2.70 17.97
N THR A 118 -5.12 -2.63 16.66
CA THR A 118 -4.60 -3.63 15.72
C THR A 118 -3.07 -3.71 15.75
N ASN A 119 -2.35 -2.59 15.92
CA ASN A 119 -0.89 -2.59 16.07
C ASN A 119 -0.39 -3.05 17.46
N LYS A 120 -1.28 -3.24 18.45
CA LYS A 120 -0.89 -3.73 19.80
C LYS A 120 -0.95 -5.26 19.90
N LYS A 121 -1.62 -5.92 18.96
CA LYS A 121 -1.62 -7.39 18.83
C LYS A 121 -0.31 -7.84 18.21
#